data_AF-A0A257V5A9-F1
#
_entry.id   AF-A0A257V5A9-F1
#
_cell.length_a   1.000
_cell.length_b   1.000
_cell.length_c   1.000
_cell.angle_alpha   90.00
_cell.angle_beta   90.00
_cell.angle_gamma   90.00
#
_symmetry.space_group_name_H-M   'P 1'
#
loop_
_entity.id
_entity.type
_entity.pdbx_description
1 polymer ?
#
loop_
_entity_poly.entity_id
_entity_poly.type
_entity_poly.pdbx_seq_one_letter_code
_entity_poly.pdbx_strand_id
1 'polypeptide(L)'
;QALQENPSIALAVIRTLSRRLKETNNRIGSLIFLDTYSRVTRYLLELAKRQGRQLADGSMVVVRPTQQEVALYLGTSRETVSRALTDLEHQGLIRLLGRKIILYRLQR
;
A
#
# COMPACT_ATOMS: atom_id res chain seq x y z
N GLN A 1 4.53 -32.10 -31.24
CA GLN A 1 5.56 -32.01 -32.30
C GLN A 1 5.81 -30.59 -32.79
N ALA A 2 4.78 -29.77 -33.10
CA ALA A 2 4.97 -28.41 -33.64
C ALA A 2 5.87 -27.43 -32.82
N LEU A 3 5.97 -27.59 -31.49
CA LEU A 3 6.88 -26.76 -30.67
C LEU A 3 8.37 -27.11 -30.83
N GLN A 4 8.68 -28.38 -31.10
CA GLN A 4 10.07 -28.86 -31.26
C GLN A 4 10.60 -28.59 -32.69
N GLU A 5 9.69 -28.58 -33.67
CA GLU A 5 10.04 -28.41 -35.09
C GLU A 5 10.03 -26.94 -35.54
N ASN A 6 9.45 -26.03 -34.75
CA ASN A 6 9.34 -24.62 -35.11
C ASN A 6 9.69 -23.68 -33.94
N PRO A 7 10.95 -23.23 -33.83
CA PRO A 7 11.43 -22.34 -32.76
C PRO A 7 10.63 -21.04 -32.63
N SER A 8 10.03 -20.56 -33.72
CA SER A 8 9.22 -19.35 -33.72
C SER A 8 7.93 -19.51 -32.90
N ILE A 9 7.31 -20.70 -32.96
CA ILE A 9 6.11 -21.04 -32.20
C ILE A 9 6.46 -21.18 -30.71
N ALA A 10 7.57 -21.84 -30.40
CA ALA A 10 8.06 -21.96 -29.02
C ALA A 10 8.31 -20.58 -28.38
N LEU A 11 8.96 -19.66 -29.10
CA LEU A 11 9.18 -18.29 -28.63
C LEU A 11 7.87 -17.50 -28.43
N ALA A 12 6.90 -17.66 -29.33
CA ALA A 12 5.59 -17.01 -29.19
C ALA A 12 4.82 -17.51 -27.95
N VAL A 13 4.89 -18.81 -27.67
CA VAL A 13 4.32 -19.42 -26.46
C VAL A 13 5.01 -18.87 -25.20
N ILE A 14 6.35 -18.84 -25.17
CA ILE A 14 7.12 -18.31 -24.03
C ILE A 14 6.76 -16.85 -23.77
N ARG A 15 6.71 -15.98 -24.80
CA ARG A 15 6.32 -14.57 -24.62
C ARG A 15 4.92 -14.44 -24.04
N THR A 16 3.97 -15.25 -24.52
CA THR A 16 2.58 -15.24 -24.04
C THR A 16 2.51 -15.66 -22.58
N LEU A 17 3.23 -16.71 -22.19
CA LEU A 17 3.29 -17.17 -20.80
C LEU A 17 3.97 -16.14 -19.89
N SER A 18 5.08 -15.54 -20.30
CA SER A 18 5.76 -14.49 -19.53
C SER A 18 4.87 -13.27 -19.30
N ARG A 19 4.10 -12.85 -20.31
CA ARG A 19 3.13 -11.76 -20.16
C ARG A 19 2.04 -12.13 -19.15
N ARG A 20 1.45 -13.32 -19.28
CA ARG A 20 0.42 -13.81 -18.33
C ARG A 20 0.95 -13.91 -16.91
N LEU A 21 2.18 -14.39 -16.72
CA LEU A 21 2.83 -14.45 -15.41
C LEU A 21 2.99 -13.05 -14.81
N LYS A 22 3.45 -12.07 -15.60
CA LYS A 22 3.56 -10.68 -15.16
C LYS A 22 2.21 -10.10 -14.76
N GLU A 23 1.16 -10.34 -15.55
CA GLU A 23 -0.20 -9.89 -15.25
C GLU A 23 -0.73 -10.52 -13.95
N THR A 24 -0.52 -11.82 -13.74
CA THR A 24 -0.91 -12.51 -12.50
C THR A 24 -0.14 -11.96 -11.29
N ASN A 25 1.17 -11.76 -11.41
CA ASN A 25 1.97 -11.17 -10.34
C ASN A 25 1.50 -9.75 -9.98
N ASN A 26 1.14 -8.94 -10.98
CA ASN A 26 0.58 -7.61 -10.76
C ASN A 26 -0.77 -7.68 -10.02
N ARG A 27 -1.65 -8.62 -10.38
CA ARG A 27 -2.94 -8.84 -9.70
C ARG A 27 -2.75 -9.30 -8.24
N ILE A 28 -1.83 -10.22 -7.99
CA ILE A 28 -1.48 -10.65 -6.63
C ILE A 28 -0.94 -9.46 -5.83
N GLY A 29 -0.04 -8.67 -6.44
CA GLY A 29 0.49 -7.45 -5.85
C GLY A 29 -0.59 -6.44 -5.47
N SER A 30 -1.60 -6.22 -6.33
CA SER A 30 -2.70 -5.29 -6.03
C SER A 30 -3.59 -5.77 -4.89
N LEU A 31 -3.79 -7.09 -4.73
CA LEU A 31 -4.56 -7.65 -3.62
C LEU A 31 -3.82 -7.50 -2.29
N ILE A 32 -2.53 -7.83 -2.24
CA ILE A 32 -1.68 -7.61 -1.06
C ILE A 32 -1.62 -6.13 -0.70
N PHE A 33 -1.59 -5.26 -1.71
CA PHE A 33 -1.63 -3.82 -1.51
C PHE A 33 -2.94 -3.37 -0.87
N LEU A 34 -4.10 -3.80 -1.39
CA LEU A 34 -5.41 -3.46 -0.83
C LEU A 34 -5.56 -3.92 0.64
N ASP A 35 -5.06 -5.11 0.92
CA ASP A 35 -4.99 -5.68 2.26
C ASP A 35 -4.05 -4.87 3.18
N THR A 36 -2.88 -4.48 2.69
CA THR A 36 -1.94 -3.65 3.45
C THR A 36 -2.44 -2.22 3.67
N TYR A 37 -3.11 -1.62 2.68
CA TYR A 37 -3.76 -0.32 2.81
C TYR A 37 -4.76 -0.32 3.97
N SER A 38 -5.58 -1.37 4.06
CA SER A 38 -6.56 -1.53 5.14
C SER A 38 -5.88 -1.67 6.52
N ARG A 39 -4.78 -2.43 6.59
CA ARG A 39 -3.96 -2.56 7.82
C ARG A 39 -3.32 -1.24 8.24
N VAL A 40 -2.70 -0.51 7.30
CA VAL A 40 -2.08 0.79 7.58
C VAL A 40 -3.14 1.79 8.06
N THR A 41 -4.31 1.81 7.43
CA THR A 41 -5.42 2.68 7.84
C THR A 41 -5.86 2.36 9.28
N ARG A 42 -6.06 1.08 9.60
CA ARG A 42 -6.42 0.65 10.96
C ARG A 42 -5.36 1.04 11.98
N TYR A 43 -4.09 0.80 11.65
CA TYR A 43 -2.96 1.19 12.49
C TYR A 43 -2.95 2.69 12.80
N LEU A 44 -3.13 3.54 11.79
CA LEU A 44 -3.16 5.00 11.98
C LEU A 44 -4.34 5.44 12.84
N LEU A 45 -5.51 4.82 12.67
CA LEU A 45 -6.69 5.09 13.51
C LEU A 45 -6.45 4.70 14.97
N GLU A 46 -5.82 3.55 15.22
CA GLU A 46 -5.46 3.11 16.57
C GLU A 46 -4.41 4.04 17.19
N LEU A 47 -3.40 4.44 16.41
CA LEU A 47 -2.39 5.41 16.83
C LEU A 47 -3.04 6.75 17.22
N ALA A 48 -3.98 7.25 16.40
CA ALA A 48 -4.74 8.46 16.68
C ALA A 48 -5.60 8.35 17.93
N LYS A 49 -6.21 7.19 18.20
CA LYS A 49 -6.97 6.96 19.43
C LYS A 49 -6.08 6.94 20.68
N ARG A 50 -4.88 6.34 20.59
CA ARG A 50 -4.01 6.15 21.75
C ARG A 50 -3.14 7.36 22.08
N GLN A 51 -2.71 8.10 21.06
CA GLN A 51 -1.68 9.14 21.19
C GLN A 51 -2.05 10.45 20.48
N GLY A 52 -3.19 10.48 19.79
CA GLY A 52 -3.60 11.63 19.00
C GLY A 52 -4.13 12.76 19.86
N ARG A 53 -3.88 13.98 19.40
CA ARG A 53 -4.51 15.20 19.91
C ARG A 53 -5.54 15.67 18.88
N GLN A 54 -6.74 15.97 19.35
CA GLN A 54 -7.77 16.55 18.50
C GLN A 54 -7.46 18.04 18.20
N LEU A 55 -7.64 18.44 16.94
CA LEU A 55 -7.55 19.82 16.49
C LEU A 55 -8.93 20.48 16.47
N ALA A 56 -8.98 21.81 16.33
CA ALA A 56 -10.21 22.59 16.37
C ALA A 56 -11.22 22.21 15.28
N ASP A 57 -10.74 21.75 14.12
CA ASP A 57 -11.55 21.27 12.99
C ASP A 57 -12.03 19.81 13.16
N GLY A 58 -11.72 19.19 14.31
CA GLY A 58 -12.07 17.79 14.61
C GLY A 58 -11.14 16.76 14.00
N SER A 59 -10.08 17.16 13.29
CA SER A 59 -9.02 16.26 12.83
C SER A 59 -8.13 15.80 13.99
N MET A 60 -7.36 14.72 13.78
CA MET A 60 -6.46 14.17 14.79
C MET A 60 -5.02 14.33 14.34
N VAL A 61 -4.14 14.86 15.21
CA VAL A 61 -2.70 14.92 14.97
C VAL A 61 -1.97 13.92 15.85
N VAL A 62 -1.07 13.13 15.24
CA VAL A 62 -0.20 12.17 15.93
C VAL A 62 1.26 12.40 15.57
N VAL A 63 2.16 11.96 16.45
CA VAL A 63 3.57 11.81 16.09
C VAL A 63 3.68 10.64 15.11
N ARG A 64 4.38 10.89 14.00
CA ARG A 64 4.56 9.94 12.92
C ARG A 64 5.62 8.91 13.29
N PRO A 65 5.30 7.61 13.37
CA PRO A 65 6.30 6.55 13.35
C PRO A 65 6.97 6.52 11.97
N THR A 66 8.23 6.10 11.95
CA THR A 66 8.94 5.86 10.69
C THR A 66 8.23 4.77 9.89
N GLN A 67 8.35 4.83 8.56
CA GLN A 67 7.78 3.79 7.70
C GLN A 67 8.35 2.40 8.00
N GLN A 68 9.59 2.33 8.51
CA GLN A 68 10.23 1.08 8.90
C GLN A 68 9.59 0.48 10.15
N GLU A 69 9.31 1.29 11.17
CA GLU A 69 8.63 0.83 12.39
C GLU A 69 7.22 0.31 12.08
N VAL A 70 6.48 1.02 11.22
CA VAL A 70 5.14 0.58 10.79
C VAL A 70 5.23 -0.71 9.98
N ALA A 71 6.23 -0.84 9.10
CA ALA A 71 6.44 -2.04 8.29
C ALA A 71 6.74 -3.27 9.16
N LEU A 72 7.61 -3.11 10.15
CA LEU A 72 7.93 -4.15 11.14
C LEU A 72 6.68 -4.55 11.94
N TYR A 73 5.91 -3.56 12.41
CA TYR A 73 4.68 -3.80 13.18
C TYR A 73 3.62 -4.55 12.36
N LEU A 74 3.49 -4.23 11.07
CA LEU A 74 2.47 -4.80 10.18
C LEU A 74 2.93 -6.06 9.41
N GLY A 75 4.17 -6.50 9.59
CA GLY A 75 4.72 -7.67 8.89
C GLY A 75 4.79 -7.49 7.37
N THR A 76 5.16 -6.31 6.90
CA THR A 76 5.24 -5.95 5.47
C THR A 76 6.54 -5.21 5.15
N SER A 77 6.79 -4.89 3.89
CA SER A 77 7.92 -4.03 3.50
C SER A 77 7.63 -2.54 3.72
N ARG A 78 8.71 -1.77 3.90
CA ARG A 78 8.69 -0.31 4.00
C ARG A 78 8.09 0.34 2.76
N GLU A 79 8.38 -0.20 1.59
CA GLU A 79 7.90 0.28 0.31
C GLU A 79 6.37 0.16 0.22
N THR A 80 5.80 -0.95 0.71
CA THR A 80 4.34 -1.13 0.74
C THR A 80 3.67 -0.13 1.69
N VAL A 81 4.25 0.10 2.88
CA VAL A 81 3.75 1.14 3.80
C VAL A 81 3.87 2.52 3.17
N SER A 82 4.99 2.82 2.52
CA SER A 82 5.20 4.11 1.85
C SER A 82 4.13 4.36 0.80
N ARG A 83 3.83 3.38 -0.05
CA ARG A 83 2.77 3.49 -1.06
C ARG A 83 1.40 3.67 -0.43
N ALA A 84 1.07 2.91 0.63
CA ALA A 84 -0.20 3.05 1.32
C ALA A 84 -0.38 4.45 1.94
N LEU A 85 0.68 5.02 2.53
CA LEU A 85 0.65 6.39 3.07
C LEU A 85 0.50 7.44 1.97
N THR A 86 1.19 7.28 0.84
CA THR A 86 1.03 8.16 -0.32
C THR A 86 -0.41 8.12 -0.84
N ASP A 87 -1.00 6.94 -0.96
CA ASP A 87 -2.37 6.79 -1.45
C ASP A 87 -3.40 7.40 -0.48
N LEU A 88 -3.22 7.22 0.83
CA LEU A 88 -4.04 7.87 1.85
C LEU A 88 -3.95 9.41 1.78
N GLU A 89 -2.75 9.94 1.52
CA GLU A 89 -2.53 11.38 1.36
C GLU A 89 -3.16 11.90 0.06
N HIS A 90 -3.02 11.17 -1.04
CA HIS A 90 -3.65 11.51 -2.32
C HIS A 90 -5.18 11.49 -2.25
N GLN A 91 -5.77 10.61 -1.44
CA GLN A 91 -7.20 10.57 -1.18
C GLN A 91 -7.67 11.67 -0.22
N GLY A 92 -6.76 12.50 0.31
CA GLY A 92 -7.09 13.56 1.25
C GLY A 92 -7.55 13.05 2.61
N LEU A 93 -7.21 11.81 2.98
CA LEU A 93 -7.58 11.21 4.27
C LEU A 93 -6.55 11.53 5.36
N ILE A 94 -5.30 11.72 4.95
CA ILE A 94 -4.21 12.13 5.83
C ILE A 94 -3.39 13.26 5.21
N ARG A 95 -2.57 13.91 6.04
CA ARG A 95 -1.50 14.80 5.61
C ARG A 95 -0.23 14.51 6.38
N LEU A 96 0.88 14.34 5.67
CA LEU A 96 2.20 14.09 6.27
C LEU A 96 2.93 15.43 6.47
N LEU A 97 3.30 15.74 7.71
CA LEU A 97 3.99 16.98 8.09
C LEU A 97 5.25 16.67 8.90
N GLY A 98 6.35 16.36 8.21
CA GLY A 98 7.60 15.94 8.87
C GLY A 98 7.37 14.72 9.77
N ARG A 99 7.60 14.91 11.09
CA ARG A 99 7.34 13.89 12.13
C ARG A 99 5.90 13.88 12.66
N LYS A 100 4.94 14.48 11.96
CA LYS A 100 3.51 14.44 12.32
C LYS A 100 2.67 13.88 11.18
N ILE A 101 1.57 13.23 11.54
CA ILE A 101 0.48 12.89 10.61
C ILE A 101 -0.78 13.57 11.12
N ILE A 102 -1.49 14.26 10.24
CA ILE A 102 -2.86 14.72 10.48
C ILE A 102 -3.80 13.72 9.81
N LEU A 103 -4.78 13.22 10.55
CA LEU A 103 -5.85 12.39 10.05
C LEU A 103 -7.12 13.23 10.00
N TYR A 104 -7.70 13.39 8.81
CA TYR A 104 -8.92 14.16 8.63
C TYR A 104 -10.13 13.36 9.11
N ARG A 105 -11.12 14.07 9.67
CA ARG A 105 -12.38 13.46 10.05
C ARG A 105 -13.15 13.15 8.76
N LEU A 106 -13.41 11.87 8.50
CA LEU A 106 -14.37 11.45 7.49
C LEU A 106 -15.73 12.04 7.87
N GLN A 107 -16.17 13.07 7.16
CA GLN A 107 -17.56 13.50 7.21
C GLN A 107 -18.38 12.38 6.56
N ARG A 108 -19.12 11.63 7.39
CA ARG A 108 -20.19 10.76 6.90
C ARG A 108 -21.42 11.61 6.64
#